data_AF-A0A1I7WK37-F1
#
_entry.id   AF-A0A1I7WK37-F1
#
_cell.length_a   1.000
_cell.length_b   1.000
_cell.length_c   1.000
_cell.angle_alpha   90.00
_cell.angle_beta   90.00
_cell.angle_gamma   90.00
#
_symmetry.space_group_name_H-M   'P 1'
#
loop_
_entity.id
_entity.type
_entity.pdbx_description
1 polymer ?
#
loop_
_entity_poly.entity_id
_entity_poly.type
_entity_poly.pdbx_seq_one_letter_code
_entity_poly.pdbx_strand_id
1 'polypeptide(L)'
;MASASLLSQSKGPYEDLNYFIMLPNNFLEFSYSWTIRAQLKLFQSSSVVINGGLIVKLFRRKALLDEKIDLNPHPRAYNIKLNIPKKTRIFIDQTVREREHAVQINQTYQKDLFLIKHHTTSAFAHLSITATDTVSTNPNEPVDITVDVNGFGPSFRLIVKLSCSSKNPLYNMWLSIVFNPSLYQFDTTLIPVSVLMPGHFYTFTSLVECLTPEKGLSEDIRVLLIRDDRPTPIVTAIVTMPISEVSLLD
;
A
#
# COMPACT_ATOMS: atom_id res chain seq x y z
N MET A 1 20.05 -65.12 1.34
CA MET A 1 21.13 -64.86 0.37
C MET A 1 20.94 -63.46 -0.19
N ALA A 2 21.71 -62.50 0.31
CA ALA A 2 21.82 -61.17 -0.28
C ALA A 2 23.24 -60.66 0.03
N SER A 3 23.91 -60.22 -1.02
CA SER A 3 25.35 -60.02 -1.17
C SER A 3 25.90 -58.83 -0.37
N ALA A 4 27.03 -59.03 0.29
CA ALA A 4 27.87 -57.96 0.84
C ALA A 4 28.59 -57.22 -0.31
N SER A 5 28.34 -55.92 -0.46
CA SER A 5 29.08 -55.06 -1.37
C SER A 5 30.05 -54.18 -0.58
N LEU A 6 31.34 -54.45 -0.75
CA LEU A 6 32.43 -53.54 -0.40
C LEU A 6 32.44 -52.39 -1.41
N LEU A 7 31.94 -51.22 -1.02
CA LEU A 7 32.09 -50.00 -1.79
C LEU A 7 33.30 -49.23 -1.26
N SER A 8 34.45 -49.39 -1.93
CA SER A 8 35.58 -48.49 -1.77
C SER A 8 35.28 -47.19 -2.50
N GLN A 9 35.32 -46.06 -1.78
CA GLN A 9 35.42 -44.75 -2.41
C GLN A 9 36.60 -43.97 -1.82
N SER A 10 37.48 -43.56 -2.74
CA SER A 10 38.19 -42.28 -2.78
C SER A 10 38.95 -41.84 -1.53
N LYS A 11 40.26 -42.12 -1.55
CA LYS A 11 41.31 -41.65 -0.63
C LYS A 11 41.38 -40.12 -0.53
N GLY A 12 41.24 -39.60 0.69
CA GLY A 12 41.66 -38.27 1.14
C GLY A 12 42.48 -38.39 2.44
N PRO A 13 43.39 -37.45 2.76
CA PRO A 13 44.60 -37.75 3.54
C PRO A 13 44.44 -37.81 5.07
N TYR A 14 43.23 -37.87 5.61
CA TYR A 14 43.01 -37.87 7.06
C TYR A 14 42.01 -38.95 7.45
N GLU A 15 42.50 -40.19 7.55
CA GLU A 15 41.76 -41.27 8.22
C GLU A 15 42.06 -41.23 9.73
N ASP A 16 41.03 -40.93 10.52
CA ASP A 16 40.97 -41.32 11.93
C ASP A 16 40.35 -42.72 12.01
N LEU A 17 41.04 -43.63 12.70
CA LEU A 17 40.58 -45.00 12.95
C LEU A 17 39.33 -44.99 13.85
N ASN A 18 38.16 -44.95 13.21
CA ASN A 18 36.87 -45.03 13.89
C ASN A 18 36.41 -46.49 13.94
N TYR A 19 36.39 -47.09 15.13
CA TYR A 19 35.65 -48.34 15.34
C TYR A 19 34.16 -48.02 15.45
N PHE A 20 33.41 -48.26 14.37
CA PHE A 20 31.95 -48.14 14.32
C PHE A 20 31.30 -49.51 14.56
N ILE A 21 30.49 -49.64 15.63
CA ILE A 21 29.46 -50.69 15.70
C ILE A 21 28.18 -50.06 15.13
N MET A 22 27.82 -50.42 13.90
CA MET A 22 26.67 -49.85 13.18
C MET A 22 25.35 -50.52 13.58
N LEU A 23 24.39 -49.76 14.10
CA LEU A 23 22.96 -50.09 14.03
C LEU A 23 22.27 -49.13 13.02
N PRO A 24 21.13 -49.53 12.42
CA PRO A 24 20.70 -48.99 11.14
C PRO A 24 19.95 -47.66 11.24
N ASN A 25 20.16 -46.86 10.18
CA ASN A 25 19.30 -45.84 9.57
C ASN A 25 18.87 -44.59 10.35
N ASN A 26 18.94 -43.47 9.62
CA ASN A 26 18.05 -42.31 9.66
C ASN A 26 18.25 -41.23 10.75
N PHE A 27 18.12 -39.97 10.30
CA PHE A 27 17.86 -38.71 11.02
C PHE A 27 19.07 -38.04 11.72
N LEU A 28 19.43 -36.81 11.30
CA LEU A 28 18.89 -35.48 11.68
C LEU A 28 19.30 -35.07 13.11
N GLU A 29 20.02 -33.94 13.18
CA GLU A 29 20.47 -33.16 14.34
C GLU A 29 20.37 -33.84 15.71
N PHE A 30 21.49 -34.42 16.16
CA PHE A 30 21.62 -34.85 17.55
C PHE A 30 22.15 -33.71 18.42
N SER A 31 21.35 -33.30 19.40
CA SER A 31 21.78 -32.46 20.52
C SER A 31 22.53 -33.33 21.54
N TYR A 32 23.76 -32.92 21.89
CA TYR A 32 24.60 -33.65 22.82
C TYR A 32 24.10 -33.45 24.26
N SER A 33 23.76 -34.54 24.96
CA SER A 33 23.22 -34.44 26.32
C SER A 33 24.30 -34.19 27.38
N TRP A 34 25.44 -34.89 27.30
CA TRP A 34 26.51 -34.82 28.27
C TRP A 34 27.87 -35.07 27.60
N THR A 35 28.82 -34.16 27.83
CA THR A 35 30.21 -34.30 27.36
C THR A 35 31.13 -34.45 28.56
N ILE A 36 31.93 -35.52 28.60
CA ILE A 36 32.95 -35.72 29.64
C ILE A 36 34.33 -35.74 28.99
N ARG A 37 35.24 -34.90 29.49
CA ARG A 37 36.66 -34.94 29.15
C ARG A 37 37.39 -35.71 30.24
N ALA A 38 38.04 -36.82 29.87
CA ALA A 38 38.79 -37.64 30.80
C ALA A 38 40.22 -37.87 30.30
N GLN A 39 41.16 -37.92 31.25
CA GLN A 39 42.55 -38.31 31.01
C GLN A 39 42.68 -39.80 31.31
N LEU A 40 42.63 -40.65 30.28
CA LEU A 40 42.76 -42.09 30.46
C LEU A 40 44.24 -42.47 30.30
N LYS A 41 44.96 -42.45 31.44
CA LYS A 41 46.36 -42.86 31.75
C LYS A 41 47.51 -42.69 30.73
N LEU A 42 47.32 -42.56 29.42
CA LEU A 42 48.33 -42.26 28.39
C LEU A 42 47.77 -41.47 27.17
N PHE A 43 46.48 -41.13 27.12
CA PHE A 43 45.86 -40.34 26.03
C PHE A 43 44.74 -39.41 26.53
N GLN A 44 44.64 -38.22 25.94
CA GLN A 44 43.46 -37.35 26.08
C GLN A 44 42.33 -37.86 25.18
N SER A 45 41.20 -38.21 25.78
CA SER A 45 40.01 -38.67 25.07
C SER A 45 38.79 -37.88 25.54
N SER A 46 37.93 -37.48 24.61
CA SER A 46 36.61 -36.96 24.92
C SER A 46 35.55 -37.96 24.47
N SER A 47 34.68 -38.35 25.39
CA SER A 47 33.56 -39.23 25.12
C SER A 47 32.26 -38.45 25.27
N VAL A 48 31.32 -38.69 24.35
CA VAL A 48 29.99 -38.09 24.38
C VAL A 48 28.96 -39.20 24.24
N VAL A 49 27.96 -39.20 25.12
CA VAL A 49 26.88 -40.18 25.12
C VAL A 49 25.65 -39.55 24.45
N ILE A 50 25.12 -40.21 23.44
CA ILE A 50 23.94 -39.78 22.69
C ILE A 50 22.93 -40.92 22.72
N ASN A 51 21.78 -40.70 23.35
CA ASN A 51 20.62 -41.61 23.34
C ASN A 51 20.97 -43.11 23.49
N GLY A 52 21.76 -43.44 24.50
CA GLY A 52 22.15 -44.82 24.82
C GLY A 52 23.34 -45.38 24.03
N GLY A 53 23.85 -44.67 23.01
CA GLY A 53 25.08 -44.99 22.31
C GLY A 53 26.27 -44.17 22.83
N LEU A 54 27.46 -44.79 22.90
CA LEU A 54 28.71 -44.14 23.30
C LEU A 54 29.57 -43.85 22.07
N ILE A 55 29.87 -42.57 21.82
CA ILE A 55 30.82 -42.16 20.77
C ILE A 55 32.07 -41.60 21.45
N VAL A 56 33.22 -42.23 21.18
CA VAL A 56 34.51 -41.80 21.70
C VAL A 56 35.34 -41.23 20.55
N LYS A 57 35.67 -39.94 20.62
CA LYS A 57 36.61 -39.30 19.67
C LYS A 57 37.97 -39.15 20.34
N LEU A 58 38.97 -39.85 19.80
CA LEU A 58 40.36 -39.72 20.23
C LEU A 58 41.05 -38.63 19.42
N PHE A 59 41.75 -37.73 20.11
CA PHE A 59 42.52 -36.68 19.47
C PHE A 59 43.97 -37.13 19.29
N ARG A 60 44.59 -36.75 18.17
CA ARG A 60 46.02 -37.03 17.94
C ARG A 60 46.87 -36.20 18.91
N ARG A 61 47.92 -36.80 19.50
CA ARG A 61 48.80 -36.14 20.52
C ARG A 61 49.44 -34.82 20.08
N LYS A 62 49.57 -34.57 18.77
CA LYS A 62 50.21 -33.37 18.20
C LYS A 62 49.24 -32.40 17.54
N ALA A 63 47.94 -32.59 17.69
CA ALA A 63 47.01 -31.72 17.01
C ALA A 63 46.95 -30.37 17.75
N LEU A 64 47.30 -29.32 17.00
CA LEU A 64 47.31 -27.93 17.45
C LEU A 64 45.93 -27.35 17.12
N LEU A 65 45.21 -26.89 18.14
CA LEU A 65 43.86 -26.33 18.03
C LEU A 65 43.89 -24.79 17.94
N ASP A 66 44.87 -24.23 17.23
CA ASP A 66 45.15 -22.80 17.20
C ASP A 66 44.63 -22.06 15.95
N GLU A 67 43.95 -22.75 15.02
CA GLU A 67 43.38 -22.06 13.87
C GLU A 67 42.14 -21.26 14.28
N LYS A 68 42.30 -19.93 14.34
CA LYS A 68 41.18 -18.99 14.37
C LYS A 68 40.37 -19.15 13.09
N ILE A 69 39.24 -19.82 13.19
CA ILE A 69 38.23 -19.86 12.14
C ILE A 69 37.72 -18.43 11.98
N ASP A 70 37.86 -17.87 10.78
CA ASP A 70 37.30 -16.56 10.46
C ASP A 70 35.78 -16.69 10.43
N LEU A 71 35.13 -16.30 11.53
CA LEU A 71 33.68 -16.47 11.73
C LEU A 71 32.84 -15.63 10.76
N ASN A 72 33.47 -14.69 10.06
CA ASN A 72 32.86 -13.90 8.99
C ASN A 72 33.59 -14.15 7.67
N PRO A 73 33.24 -15.22 6.91
CA PRO A 73 33.71 -15.33 5.55
C PRO A 73 33.26 -14.10 4.76
N HIS A 74 34.17 -13.43 4.06
CA HIS A 74 33.79 -12.35 3.15
C HIS A 74 32.66 -12.83 2.23
N PRO A 75 31.58 -12.04 2.06
CA PRO A 75 30.46 -12.45 1.23
C PRO A 75 30.99 -12.76 -0.17
N ARG A 76 30.76 -14.00 -0.63
CA ARG A 76 31.19 -14.45 -1.95
C ARG A 76 30.61 -13.49 -2.99
N ALA A 77 31.45 -12.99 -3.89
CA ALA A 77 31.01 -12.08 -4.93
C ALA A 77 29.83 -12.70 -5.70
N TYR A 78 28.65 -12.09 -5.57
CA TYR A 78 27.47 -12.51 -6.31
C TYR A 78 27.73 -12.27 -7.80
N ASN A 79 27.83 -13.34 -8.60
CA ASN A 79 28.00 -13.26 -10.05
C ASN A 79 26.70 -12.87 -10.80
N ILE A 80 25.71 -12.33 -10.08
CA ILE A 80 24.40 -11.99 -10.63
C ILE A 80 24.57 -10.86 -11.65
N LYS A 81 24.38 -11.19 -12.94
CA LYS A 81 24.39 -10.21 -14.01
C LYS A 81 23.17 -9.29 -13.85
N LEU A 82 23.43 -8.05 -13.45
CA LEU A 82 22.40 -7.02 -13.35
C LEU A 82 21.85 -6.72 -14.75
N ASN A 83 20.52 -6.78 -14.89
CA ASN A 83 19.84 -6.40 -16.12
C ASN A 83 19.70 -4.87 -16.21
N ILE A 84 20.82 -4.18 -16.45
CA ILE A 84 20.82 -2.73 -16.60
C ILE A 84 20.42 -2.38 -18.04
N PRO A 85 19.35 -1.60 -18.24
CA PRO A 85 18.95 -1.16 -19.58
C PRO A 85 20.08 -0.38 -20.26
N LYS A 86 20.33 -0.69 -21.54
CA LYS A 86 21.34 0.02 -22.34
C LYS A 86 20.81 1.36 -22.80
N LYS A 87 21.66 2.40 -22.77
CA LYS A 87 21.35 3.72 -23.32
C LYS A 87 21.26 3.63 -24.85
N THR A 88 20.17 4.12 -25.41
CA THR A 88 19.94 4.18 -26.85
C THR A 88 20.62 5.40 -27.47
N ARG A 89 20.71 5.43 -28.81
CA ARG A 89 21.23 6.58 -29.55
C ARG A 89 20.45 7.88 -29.23
N ILE A 90 19.13 7.79 -29.14
CA ILE A 90 18.25 8.94 -28.80
C ILE A 90 18.64 9.57 -27.47
N PHE A 91 18.96 8.75 -26.46
CA PHE A 91 19.43 9.25 -25.16
C PHE A 91 20.72 10.04 -25.31
N ILE A 92 21.67 9.54 -26.12
CA ILE A 92 22.95 10.23 -26.36
C ILE A 92 22.72 11.55 -27.10
N ASP A 93 21.94 11.54 -28.17
CA ASP A 93 21.62 12.73 -28.96
C ASP A 93 20.91 13.79 -28.09
N GLN A 94 20.00 13.38 -27.21
CA GLN A 94 19.36 14.26 -26.23
C GLN A 94 20.36 14.90 -25.26
N THR A 95 21.34 14.15 -24.76
CA THR A 95 22.36 14.70 -23.85
C THR A 95 23.26 15.74 -24.52
N VAL A 96 23.57 15.58 -25.82
CA VAL A 96 24.32 16.58 -26.59
C VAL A 96 23.50 17.85 -26.73
N ARG A 97 22.22 17.74 -27.13
CA ARG A 97 21.29 18.88 -27.23
C ARG A 97 21.13 19.62 -25.90
N GLU A 98 20.96 18.89 -24.80
CA GLU A 98 20.81 19.48 -23.46
C GLU A 98 22.08 20.20 -23.00
N ARG A 99 23.26 19.67 -23.36
CA ARG A 99 24.54 20.33 -23.07
C ARG A 99 24.73 21.62 -23.86
N GLU A 100 24.37 21.64 -25.14
CA GLU A 100 24.52 22.80 -26.02
C GLU A 100 23.51 23.92 -25.71
N HIS A 101 22.26 23.55 -25.37
CA HIS A 101 21.15 24.50 -25.18
C HIS A 101 20.66 24.61 -23.73
N ALA A 102 21.48 24.27 -22.74
CA ALA A 102 21.10 24.20 -21.32
C ALA A 102 20.38 25.47 -20.81
N VAL A 103 20.90 26.65 -21.16
CA VAL A 103 20.37 27.94 -20.69
C VAL A 103 18.98 28.22 -21.24
N GLN A 104 18.76 27.98 -22.54
CA GLN A 104 17.47 28.21 -23.20
C GLN A 104 16.38 27.27 -22.66
N ILE A 105 16.75 26.00 -22.43
CA ILE A 105 15.84 25.00 -21.85
C ILE A 105 15.44 25.41 -20.44
N ASN A 106 16.39 25.82 -19.59
CA ASN A 106 16.08 26.27 -18.23
C ASN A 106 15.18 27.52 -18.24
N GLN A 107 15.49 28.53 -19.07
CA GLN A 107 14.67 29.74 -19.16
C GLN A 107 13.22 29.44 -19.59
N THR A 108 13.06 28.56 -20.59
CA THR A 108 11.74 28.13 -21.06
C THR A 108 10.99 27.39 -19.96
N TYR A 109 11.67 26.46 -19.28
CA TYR A 109 11.10 25.71 -18.16
C TYR A 109 10.63 26.63 -17.02
N GLN A 110 11.43 27.63 -16.62
CA GLN A 110 11.04 28.57 -15.56
C GLN A 110 9.82 29.41 -15.96
N LYS A 111 9.77 29.89 -17.21
CA LYS A 111 8.64 30.64 -17.74
C LYS A 111 7.37 29.79 -17.74
N ASP A 112 7.45 28.56 -18.24
CA ASP A 112 6.30 27.67 -18.35
C ASP A 112 5.83 27.20 -16.97
N LEU A 113 6.76 26.96 -16.03
CA LEU A 113 6.46 26.66 -14.64
C LEU A 113 5.74 27.82 -13.94
N PHE A 114 6.13 29.06 -14.23
CA PHE A 114 5.42 30.24 -13.71
C PHE A 114 4.00 30.33 -14.29
N LEU A 115 3.85 30.12 -15.59
CA LEU A 115 2.55 30.15 -16.26
C LEU A 115 1.60 29.09 -15.72
N ILE A 116 2.04 27.84 -15.56
CA ILE A 116 1.17 26.78 -15.02
C ILE A 116 0.75 27.11 -13.58
N LYS A 117 1.65 27.62 -12.73
CA LYS A 117 1.29 28.06 -11.38
C LYS A 117 0.23 29.15 -11.41
N HIS A 118 0.37 30.13 -12.30
CA HIS A 118 -0.61 31.20 -12.46
C HIS A 118 -1.97 30.65 -12.92
N HIS A 119 -1.98 29.81 -13.96
CA HIS A 119 -3.21 29.19 -14.47
C HIS A 119 -3.90 28.32 -13.42
N THR A 120 -3.15 27.49 -12.69
CA THR A 120 -3.69 26.68 -11.59
C THR A 120 -4.28 27.55 -10.49
N THR A 121 -3.59 28.64 -10.11
CA THR A 121 -4.08 29.55 -9.07
C THR A 121 -5.35 30.28 -9.52
N SER A 122 -5.37 30.76 -10.76
CA SER A 122 -6.51 31.45 -11.36
C SER A 122 -7.72 30.52 -11.47
N ALA A 123 -7.52 29.30 -11.96
CA ALA A 123 -8.56 28.28 -12.02
C ALA A 123 -9.07 27.92 -10.60
N PHE A 124 -8.17 27.69 -9.64
CA PHE A 124 -8.55 27.39 -8.26
C PHE A 124 -9.34 28.53 -7.60
N ALA A 125 -8.95 29.79 -7.82
CA ALA A 125 -9.68 30.95 -7.33
C ALA A 125 -11.08 31.05 -7.96
N HIS A 126 -11.18 30.82 -9.27
CA HIS A 126 -12.46 30.77 -9.97
C HIS A 126 -13.38 29.68 -9.42
N LEU A 127 -12.85 28.47 -9.17
CA LEU A 127 -13.58 27.36 -8.56
C LEU A 127 -14.01 27.68 -7.12
N SER A 128 -13.16 28.34 -6.34
CA SER A 128 -13.47 28.75 -4.97
C SER A 128 -14.61 29.79 -4.92
N ILE A 129 -14.67 30.71 -5.88
CA ILE A 129 -15.74 31.71 -5.98
C ILE A 129 -17.05 31.07 -6.46
N THR A 130 -16.98 30.24 -7.50
CA THR A 130 -18.17 29.71 -8.16
C THR A 130 -18.74 28.48 -7.44
N ALA A 131 -17.96 27.84 -6.56
CA ALA A 131 -18.30 26.60 -5.84
C ALA A 131 -18.89 25.52 -6.78
N THR A 132 -18.36 25.45 -8.01
CA THR A 132 -18.84 24.57 -9.10
C THR A 132 -18.26 23.17 -9.06
N ASP A 133 -17.37 22.87 -8.12
CA ASP A 133 -16.78 21.55 -7.97
C ASP A 133 -16.89 21.10 -6.53
N THR A 134 -16.70 19.79 -6.30
CA THR A 134 -16.71 19.20 -4.97
C THR A 134 -15.47 19.64 -4.19
N VAL A 135 -15.55 20.80 -3.55
CA VAL A 135 -14.42 21.44 -2.86
C VAL A 135 -14.86 21.97 -1.50
N SER A 136 -14.06 21.63 -0.48
CA SER A 136 -14.12 22.30 0.82
C SER A 136 -13.52 23.69 0.69
N THR A 137 -14.35 24.73 0.80
CA THR A 137 -13.95 26.13 0.62
C THR A 137 -13.13 26.65 1.80
N ASN A 138 -13.22 25.99 2.96
CA ASN A 138 -12.60 26.44 4.20
C ASN A 138 -11.53 25.46 4.71
N PRO A 139 -10.23 25.84 4.73
CA PRO A 139 -9.17 24.99 5.26
C PRO A 139 -9.25 24.78 6.77
N ASN A 140 -9.98 25.63 7.51
CA ASN A 140 -10.12 25.51 8.97
C ASN A 140 -11.21 24.51 9.39
N GLU A 141 -12.10 24.14 8.47
CA GLU A 141 -13.23 23.24 8.73
C GLU A 141 -13.23 22.14 7.66
N PRO A 142 -12.28 21.18 7.72
CA PRO A 142 -12.18 20.12 6.73
C PRO A 142 -13.35 19.14 6.92
N VAL A 143 -14.40 19.37 6.14
CA VAL A 143 -15.54 18.46 6.01
C VAL A 143 -15.41 17.78 4.65
N ASP A 144 -15.59 16.47 4.64
CA ASP A 144 -15.63 15.67 3.43
C ASP A 144 -17.07 15.27 3.15
N ILE A 145 -17.46 15.41 1.89
CA ILE A 145 -18.79 15.08 1.39
C ILE A 145 -18.63 14.05 0.29
N THR A 146 -19.42 12.99 0.35
CA THR A 146 -19.55 12.03 -0.73
C THR A 146 -21.02 11.86 -1.02
N VAL A 147 -21.39 11.91 -2.30
CA VAL A 147 -22.78 11.79 -2.71
C VAL A 147 -22.87 10.66 -3.70
N ASP A 148 -23.64 9.63 -3.35
CA ASP A 148 -23.90 8.46 -4.17
C ASP A 148 -25.36 8.51 -4.66
N VAL A 149 -25.61 8.12 -5.91
CA VAL A 149 -26.96 8.00 -6.47
C VAL A 149 -27.24 6.54 -6.77
N ASN A 150 -28.28 6.00 -6.16
CA ASN A 150 -28.69 4.62 -6.35
C ASN A 150 -30.08 4.55 -6.98
N GLY A 151 -30.24 3.79 -8.04
CA GLY A 151 -31.52 3.59 -8.73
C GLY A 151 -31.34 3.62 -10.25
N PHE A 152 -32.33 3.08 -10.96
CA PHE A 152 -32.32 3.00 -12.43
C PHE A 152 -33.42 3.89 -13.06
N GLY A 153 -34.23 4.57 -12.24
CA GLY A 153 -35.36 5.41 -12.67
C GLY A 153 -36.73 4.73 -12.51
N PRO A 154 -37.83 5.50 -12.49
CA PRO A 154 -37.90 6.97 -12.43
C PRO A 154 -37.58 7.54 -11.03
N SER A 155 -37.46 6.68 -10.02
CA SER A 155 -37.09 7.07 -8.66
C SER A 155 -35.64 6.68 -8.34
N PHE A 156 -34.89 7.61 -7.77
CA PHE A 156 -33.52 7.46 -7.32
C PHE A 156 -33.41 7.77 -5.83
N ARG A 157 -32.48 7.08 -5.17
CA ARG A 157 -32.08 7.34 -3.79
C ARG A 157 -30.75 8.08 -3.80
N LEU A 158 -30.77 9.34 -3.40
CA LEU A 158 -29.59 10.14 -3.16
C LEU A 158 -29.07 9.85 -1.75
N ILE A 159 -27.82 9.43 -1.64
CA ILE A 159 -27.16 9.11 -0.37
C ILE A 159 -26.00 10.08 -0.18
N VAL A 160 -26.12 10.97 0.80
CA VAL A 160 -25.09 11.94 1.16
C VAL A 160 -24.37 11.45 2.41
N LYS A 161 -23.08 11.18 2.28
CA LYS A 161 -22.18 10.83 3.38
C LYS A 161 -21.34 12.05 3.75
N LEU A 162 -21.39 12.43 5.01
CA LEU A 162 -20.58 13.50 5.58
C LEU A 162 -19.57 12.90 6.56
N SER A 163 -18.33 13.36 6.48
CA SER A 163 -17.30 13.07 7.47
C SER A 163 -16.57 14.34 7.87
N CYS A 164 -16.16 14.41 9.13
CA CYS A 164 -15.45 15.56 9.66
C CYS A 164 -14.05 15.15 10.12
N SER A 165 -13.04 15.83 9.58
CA SER A 165 -11.63 15.66 9.97
C SER A 165 -11.13 16.80 10.86
N SER A 166 -12.02 17.68 11.33
CA SER A 166 -11.66 18.78 12.23
C SER A 166 -11.32 18.25 13.63
N LYS A 167 -10.64 19.07 14.44
CA LYS A 167 -10.41 18.76 15.87
C LYS A 167 -11.60 19.12 16.76
N ASN A 168 -12.40 20.09 16.34
CA ASN A 168 -13.52 20.62 17.11
C ASN A 168 -14.84 20.17 16.48
N PRO A 169 -15.83 19.74 17.27
CA PRO A 169 -17.14 19.39 16.75
C PRO A 169 -17.79 20.59 16.06
N LEU A 170 -18.45 20.34 14.93
CA LEU A 170 -19.16 21.35 14.16
C LEU A 170 -20.66 21.30 14.49
N TYR A 171 -21.26 22.46 14.72
CA TYR A 171 -22.66 22.64 15.09
C TYR A 171 -23.40 23.49 14.07
N ASN A 172 -24.74 23.52 14.15
CA ASN A 172 -25.59 24.45 13.42
C ASN A 172 -25.43 24.36 11.90
N MET A 173 -25.45 23.12 11.38
CA MET A 173 -25.25 22.85 9.97
C MET A 173 -26.53 22.38 9.30
N TRP A 174 -26.69 22.75 8.04
CA TRP A 174 -27.81 22.36 7.20
C TRP A 174 -27.30 21.85 5.86
N LEU A 175 -27.93 20.78 5.40
CA LEU A 175 -27.70 20.24 4.08
C LEU A 175 -28.81 20.76 3.17
N SER A 176 -28.43 21.52 2.13
CA SER A 176 -29.35 22.09 1.14
C SER A 176 -29.09 21.46 -0.22
N ILE A 177 -30.14 21.03 -0.89
CA ILE A 177 -30.06 20.40 -2.21
C ILE A 177 -30.66 21.36 -3.24
N VAL A 178 -29.84 21.77 -4.21
CA VAL A 178 -30.21 22.65 -5.33
C VAL A 178 -30.31 21.82 -6.59
N PHE A 179 -31.46 21.88 -7.24
CA PHE A 179 -31.81 21.11 -8.43
C PHE A 179 -32.74 21.92 -9.32
N ASN A 180 -32.94 21.45 -10.56
CA ASN A 180 -33.91 22.01 -11.48
C ASN A 180 -35.31 21.38 -11.25
N PRO A 181 -36.31 22.15 -10.77
CA PRO A 181 -37.63 21.63 -10.41
C PRO A 181 -38.47 21.20 -11.63
N SER A 182 -38.02 21.51 -12.85
CA SER A 182 -38.70 21.04 -14.07
C SER A 182 -38.37 19.58 -14.42
N LEU A 183 -37.25 19.06 -13.90
CA LEU A 183 -36.76 17.72 -14.20
C LEU A 183 -36.87 16.77 -13.00
N TYR A 184 -36.60 17.27 -11.80
CA TYR A 184 -36.52 16.47 -10.58
C TYR A 184 -37.46 16.99 -9.50
N GLN A 185 -38.03 16.06 -8.73
CA GLN A 185 -38.80 16.32 -7.53
C GLN A 185 -38.13 15.62 -6.33
N PHE A 186 -38.00 16.35 -5.22
CA PHE A 186 -37.40 15.85 -3.98
C PHE A 186 -38.41 15.86 -2.85
N ASP A 187 -38.39 14.82 -2.01
CA ASP A 187 -39.20 14.79 -0.78
C ASP A 187 -38.69 15.79 0.26
N THR A 188 -37.36 15.82 0.44
CA THR A 188 -36.68 16.69 1.40
C THR A 188 -35.48 17.36 0.75
N THR A 189 -35.52 18.69 0.68
CA THR A 189 -34.49 19.53 0.05
C THR A 189 -33.56 20.19 1.06
N LEU A 190 -34.07 20.44 2.29
CA LEU A 190 -33.33 21.03 3.39
C LEU A 190 -33.35 20.07 4.59
N ILE A 191 -32.19 19.56 4.97
CA ILE A 191 -32.04 18.55 6.03
C ILE A 191 -31.19 19.14 7.15
N PRO A 192 -31.69 19.19 8.40
CA PRO A 192 -30.89 19.63 9.54
C PRO A 192 -29.82 18.58 9.85
N VAL A 193 -28.56 19.01 9.87
CA VAL A 193 -27.43 18.15 10.24
C VAL A 193 -27.17 18.35 11.73
N SER A 194 -27.21 17.25 12.47
CA SER A 194 -26.85 17.25 13.90
C SER A 194 -25.36 17.59 14.08
N VAL A 195 -24.87 17.61 15.32
CA VAL A 195 -23.44 17.84 15.58
C VAL A 195 -22.57 16.83 14.82
N LEU A 196 -21.64 17.32 14.01
CA LEU A 196 -20.64 16.49 13.35
C LEU A 196 -19.45 16.30 14.28
N MET A 197 -19.30 15.08 14.80
CA MET A 197 -18.17 14.70 15.63
C MET A 197 -16.97 14.29 14.77
N PRO A 198 -15.74 14.67 15.17
CA PRO A 198 -14.53 14.17 14.52
C PRO A 198 -14.49 12.64 14.47
N GLY A 199 -14.10 12.09 13.32
CA GLY A 199 -13.93 10.64 13.13
C GLY A 199 -15.21 9.81 13.02
N HIS A 200 -16.38 10.45 12.95
CA HIS A 200 -17.67 9.79 12.71
C HIS A 200 -18.19 10.10 11.30
N PHE A 201 -18.89 9.12 10.71
CA PHE A 201 -19.55 9.25 9.42
C PHE A 201 -21.05 9.37 9.60
N TYR A 202 -21.66 10.35 8.94
CA TYR A 202 -23.10 10.59 8.96
C TYR A 202 -23.66 10.37 7.56
N THR A 203 -24.76 9.63 7.46
CA THR A 203 -25.38 9.33 6.18
C THR A 203 -26.81 9.87 6.17
N PHE A 204 -27.13 10.65 5.14
CA PHE A 204 -28.44 11.22 4.89
C PHE A 204 -28.96 10.65 3.58
N THR A 205 -30.24 10.27 3.55
CA THR A 205 -30.87 9.71 2.35
C THR A 205 -32.08 10.54 1.97
N SER A 206 -32.15 10.95 0.71
CA SER A 206 -33.30 11.64 0.13
C SER A 206 -33.77 10.89 -1.12
N LEU A 207 -35.08 10.82 -1.33
CA LEU A 207 -35.66 10.26 -2.54
C LEU A 207 -35.85 11.36 -3.58
N VAL A 208 -35.53 11.01 -4.81
CA VAL A 208 -35.60 11.89 -5.99
C VAL A 208 -36.42 11.20 -7.05
N GLU A 209 -37.43 11.88 -7.57
CA GLU A 209 -38.27 11.39 -8.65
C GLU A 209 -38.00 12.22 -9.92
N CYS A 210 -37.80 11.54 -11.04
CA CYS A 210 -37.68 12.18 -12.35
C CYS A 210 -39.07 12.37 -12.95
N LEU A 211 -39.43 13.63 -13.22
CA LEU A 211 -40.76 14.00 -13.74
C LEU A 211 -40.92 13.71 -15.24
N THR A 212 -39.82 13.69 -15.99
CA THR A 212 -39.85 13.52 -17.45
C THR A 212 -38.85 12.45 -17.93
N PRO A 213 -39.05 11.18 -17.55
CA PRO A 213 -38.15 10.10 -17.94
C PRO A 213 -38.09 9.90 -19.46
N GLU A 214 -39.17 10.20 -20.19
CA GLU A 214 -39.26 10.05 -21.66
C GLU A 214 -38.25 10.91 -22.44
N LYS A 215 -37.84 12.05 -21.88
CA LYS A 215 -36.93 12.98 -22.56
C LYS A 215 -35.47 12.59 -22.43
N GLY A 216 -35.13 11.64 -21.56
CA GLY A 216 -33.76 11.19 -21.32
C GLY A 216 -32.80 12.31 -20.89
N LEU A 217 -33.32 13.38 -20.27
CA LEU A 217 -32.52 14.53 -19.84
C LEU A 217 -31.84 14.23 -18.50
N SER A 218 -30.57 14.61 -18.39
CA SER A 218 -29.76 14.49 -17.18
C SER A 218 -29.16 15.86 -16.88
N GLU A 219 -29.36 16.34 -15.66
CA GLU A 219 -28.74 17.55 -15.15
C GLU A 219 -28.03 17.29 -13.82
N ASP A 220 -27.10 18.19 -13.49
CA ASP A 220 -26.34 18.16 -12.26
C ASP A 220 -27.15 18.68 -11.08
N ILE A 221 -27.05 17.98 -9.96
CA ILE A 221 -27.62 18.37 -8.68
C ILE A 221 -26.50 18.82 -7.75
N ARG A 222 -26.70 19.94 -7.06
CA ARG A 222 -25.72 20.50 -6.13
C ARG A 222 -26.18 20.28 -4.70
N VAL A 223 -25.35 19.63 -3.91
CA VAL A 223 -25.56 19.45 -2.47
C VAL A 223 -24.63 20.40 -1.73
N LEU A 224 -25.19 21.30 -0.93
CA LEU A 224 -24.49 22.35 -0.22
C LEU A 224 -24.56 22.08 1.28
N LEU A 225 -23.42 22.10 1.94
CA LEU A 225 -23.35 22.11 3.40
C LEU A 225 -23.15 23.55 3.88
N ILE A 226 -24.15 24.08 4.56
CA ILE A 226 -24.22 25.48 5.00
C ILE A 226 -24.27 25.53 6.52
N ARG A 227 -23.76 26.62 7.11
CA ARG A 227 -23.83 26.89 8.54
C ARG A 227 -24.69 28.11 8.79
N ASP A 228 -25.43 28.14 9.90
CA ASP A 228 -26.38 29.22 10.21
C ASP A 228 -25.74 30.62 10.30
N ASP A 229 -24.47 30.68 10.69
CA ASP A 229 -23.75 31.93 10.94
C ASP A 229 -23.16 32.57 9.68
N ARG A 230 -23.10 31.85 8.55
CA ARG A 230 -22.42 32.29 7.33
C ARG A 230 -23.21 31.95 6.07
N PRO A 231 -23.30 32.89 5.11
CA PRO A 231 -23.99 32.66 3.85
C PRO A 231 -23.18 31.82 2.85
N THR A 232 -21.89 31.60 3.09
CA THR A 232 -21.02 30.83 2.20
C THR A 232 -21.08 29.34 2.55
N PRO A 233 -21.32 28.43 1.58
CA PRO A 233 -21.28 27.00 1.83
C PRO A 233 -19.86 26.58 2.24
N ILE A 234 -19.78 25.68 3.22
CA ILE A 234 -18.52 25.12 3.72
C ILE A 234 -17.98 24.12 2.69
N VAL A 235 -18.87 23.30 2.15
CA VAL A 235 -18.57 22.31 1.13
C VAL A 235 -19.74 22.26 0.16
N THR A 236 -19.42 22.20 -1.13
CA THR A 236 -20.37 21.86 -2.19
C THR A 236 -20.01 20.49 -2.72
N ALA A 237 -20.99 19.67 -3.08
CA ALA A 237 -20.82 18.49 -3.93
C ALA A 237 -21.69 18.65 -5.16
N ILE A 238 -21.16 18.31 -6.33
CA ILE A 238 -21.93 18.25 -7.56
C ILE A 238 -22.02 16.80 -8.01
N VAL A 239 -23.24 16.38 -8.34
CA VAL A 239 -23.53 15.04 -8.84
C VAL A 239 -24.37 15.13 -10.09
N THR A 240 -23.84 14.56 -11.17
CA THR A 240 -24.59 14.34 -12.41
C THR A 240 -25.55 13.19 -12.21
N MET A 241 -26.84 13.45 -12.40
CA MET A 241 -27.86 12.40 -12.24
C MET A 241 -27.78 11.39 -13.39
N PRO A 242 -27.89 10.07 -13.12
CA PRO A 242 -28.02 9.08 -14.18
C PRO A 242 -29.29 9.32 -15.00
N ILE A 243 -29.25 8.96 -16.28
CA ILE A 243 -30.42 9.02 -17.17
C ILE A 243 -31.46 8.02 -16.65
N SER A 244 -32.72 8.45 -16.58
CA SER A 244 -33.81 7.59 -16.13
C SER A 244 -34.24 6.63 -17.22
N GLU A 245 -34.38 5.35 -16.87
CA GLU A 245 -35.06 4.39 -17.73
C GLU A 245 -36.57 4.61 -17.65
N VAL A 246 -37.26 4.49 -18.79
CA VAL A 246 -38.72 4.58 -18.85
C VAL A 246 -39.29 3.33 -18.16
N SER A 247 -40.18 3.52 -17.18
CA SER A 247 -40.92 2.40 -16.61
C SER A 247 -41.77 1.77 -17.72
N LEU A 248 -41.42 0.56 -18.16
CA LEU A 248 -42.19 -0.21 -19.15
C LEU A 248 -43.50 -0.81 -18.56
N LEU A 249 -43.89 -0.36 -17.38
CA LEU A 249 -45.09 -0.80 -16.67
C LEU A 249 -46.02 0.40 -16.49
N ASP A 250 -46.80 0.65 -17.53
CA ASP A 250 -48.15 1.22 -17.50
C ASP A 250 -49.05 0.34 -18.39
#